data_AF-X1C852-F1
#
_entry.id   AF-X1C852-F1
#
_cell.length_a   1.000
_cell.length_b   1.000
_cell.length_c   1.000
_cell.angle_alpha   90.00
_cell.angle_beta   90.00
_cell.angle_gamma   90.00
#
_symmetry.space_group_name_H-M   'P 1'
#
loop_
_entity.id
_entity.type
_entity.pdbx_description
1 polymer ?
#
loop_
_entity_poly.entity_id
_entity_poly.type
_entity_poly.pdbx_seq_one_letter_code
_entity_poly.pdbx_strand_id
1 'polypeptide(L)'
;MAKRADDIILRDRLQFTLSGTGDLPVVYGRLDLSDYVSVVQEQGLNVKEITYQLRKVGTGNTSVFDPVLGSAATSFASLQVFATTTAYENANDVGIGSPNVLNNYTMTTTREGDPATGSFIWENQERFRGVYDLHPDGYTLVTDLLIGVASENCTKYIN
;
A
#
# COMPACT_ATOMS: atom_id res chain seq x y z
N MET A 1 14.73 -0.48 10.84
CA MET A 1 15.92 -0.26 9.97
C MET A 1 17.17 -0.92 10.59
N ALA A 2 17.88 -1.79 9.86
CA ALA A 2 18.78 -2.86 10.36
C ALA A 2 19.47 -2.60 11.72
N LYS A 3 19.11 -3.41 12.72
CA LYS A 3 19.54 -3.27 14.13
C LYS A 3 20.59 -4.31 14.51
N ARG A 4 20.64 -5.44 13.80
CA ARG A 4 21.61 -6.53 13.98
C ARG A 4 22.48 -6.70 12.74
N ALA A 5 23.66 -7.30 12.91
CA ALA A 5 24.57 -7.59 11.80
C ALA A 5 23.94 -8.52 10.73
N ASP A 6 22.98 -9.35 11.14
CA ASP A 6 22.27 -10.29 10.25
C ASP A 6 20.97 -9.71 9.66
N ASP A 7 20.64 -8.44 9.95
CA ASP A 7 19.45 -7.82 9.38
C ASP A 7 19.73 -7.36 7.95
N ILE A 8 18.91 -7.83 7.01
CA ILE A 8 18.96 -7.46 5.61
C ILE A 8 17.90 -6.40 5.32
N ILE A 9 18.26 -5.36 4.56
CA ILE A 9 17.30 -4.36 4.06
C ILE A 9 17.10 -4.59 2.58
N LEU A 10 15.90 -5.08 2.23
CA LEU A 10 15.46 -5.22 0.85
C LEU A 10 14.68 -3.97 0.45
N ARG A 11 14.85 -3.54 -0.81
CA ARG A 11 14.18 -2.37 -1.36
C ARG A 11 13.78 -2.67 -2.79
N ASP A 12 12.56 -2.31 -3.15
CA ASP A 12 12.07 -2.45 -4.51
C ASP A 12 11.13 -1.28 -4.87
N ARG A 13 10.86 -1.11 -6.16
CA ARG A 13 9.97 -0.10 -6.71
C ARG A 13 8.88 -0.76 -7.54
N LEU A 14 7.66 -0.71 -7.02
CA LEU A 14 6.46 -0.99 -7.79
C LEU A 14 5.98 0.28 -8.51
N GLN A 15 5.63 0.15 -9.80
CA GLN A 15 4.97 1.20 -10.58
C GLN A 15 3.68 0.66 -11.15
N PHE A 16 2.61 1.44 -11.03
CA PHE A 16 1.29 1.14 -11.55
C PHE A 16 0.70 2.39 -12.20
N THR A 17 -0.38 2.21 -12.96
CA THR A 17 -1.10 3.31 -13.62
C THR A 17 -2.57 3.20 -13.25
N LEU A 18 -3.19 4.33 -12.96
CA LEU A 18 -4.62 4.38 -12.68
C LEU A 18 -5.42 4.40 -13.98
N SER A 19 -6.63 3.86 -13.96
CA SER A 19 -7.55 3.98 -15.09
C SER A 19 -8.04 5.43 -15.29
N GLY A 20 -8.78 5.68 -16.38
CA GLY A 20 -9.36 6.99 -16.67
C GLY A 20 -10.39 7.48 -15.65
N THR A 21 -10.85 6.62 -14.73
CA THR A 21 -11.73 6.98 -13.60
C THR A 21 -10.97 7.14 -12.29
N GLY A 22 -9.65 6.93 -12.27
CA GLY A 22 -8.84 6.92 -11.05
C GLY A 22 -8.92 5.59 -10.28
N ASP A 23 -9.57 4.58 -10.85
CA ASP A 23 -9.72 3.26 -10.24
C ASP A 23 -8.58 2.34 -10.66
N LEU A 24 -8.22 1.44 -9.77
CA LEU A 24 -7.25 0.38 -10.02
C LEU A 24 -7.73 -0.88 -9.28
N PRO A 25 -8.19 -1.91 -10.00
CA PRO A 25 -8.34 -3.24 -9.43
C PRO A 25 -7.02 -3.69 -8.81
N VAL A 26 -7.07 -4.60 -7.83
CA VAL A 26 -5.87 -5.01 -7.12
C VAL A 26 -4.80 -5.53 -8.09
N VAL A 27 -3.62 -4.93 -8.00
CA VAL A 27 -2.42 -5.39 -8.72
C VAL A 27 -1.33 -5.72 -7.72
N TYR A 28 -0.50 -6.70 -8.06
CA TYR A 28 0.55 -7.18 -7.19
C TYR A 28 1.94 -6.92 -7.77
N GLY A 29 2.78 -6.24 -6.99
CA GLY A 29 4.22 -6.38 -7.09
C GLY A 29 4.66 -7.63 -6.34
N ARG A 30 5.68 -8.33 -6.85
CA ARG A 30 6.27 -9.48 -6.17
C ARG A 30 7.71 -9.17 -5.82
N LEU A 31 8.02 -9.22 -4.53
CA LEU A 31 9.38 -9.24 -4.05
C LEU A 31 9.85 -10.70 -4.02
N ASP A 32 10.74 -11.03 -4.94
CA ASP A 32 11.32 -12.37 -5.03
C ASP A 32 12.24 -12.61 -3.83
N LEU A 33 11.93 -13.67 -3.08
CA LEU A 33 12.68 -14.05 -1.88
C LEU A 33 13.32 -15.42 -2.02
N SER A 34 13.36 -16.02 -3.21
CA SER A 34 13.87 -17.38 -3.43
C SER A 34 15.30 -17.61 -2.92
N ASP A 35 16.11 -16.55 -2.89
CA ASP A 35 17.49 -16.59 -2.37
C ASP A 35 17.57 -16.60 -0.84
N TYR A 36 16.48 -16.24 -0.15
CA TYR A 36 16.40 -16.08 1.30
C TYR A 36 15.43 -17.05 1.98
N VAL A 37 14.49 -17.63 1.24
CA VAL A 37 13.49 -18.56 1.75
C VAL A 37 13.45 -19.81 0.91
N SER A 38 13.35 -20.97 1.56
CA SER A 38 13.25 -22.26 0.89
C SER A 38 12.55 -23.27 1.79
N VAL A 39 11.39 -23.74 1.34
CA VAL A 39 10.64 -24.79 2.06
C VAL A 39 11.42 -26.10 2.06
N VAL A 40 12.14 -26.41 0.97
CA VAL A 40 12.91 -27.66 0.82
C VAL A 40 14.13 -27.67 1.75
N GLN A 41 14.73 -26.51 2.00
CA GLN A 41 15.91 -26.36 2.85
C GLN A 41 15.58 -25.87 4.26
N GLU A 42 14.29 -25.79 4.62
CA GLU A 42 13.80 -25.29 5.92
C GLU A 42 14.33 -23.88 6.28
N GLN A 43 14.47 -23.02 5.26
CA GLN A 43 14.94 -21.65 5.41
C GLN A 43 13.76 -20.68 5.36
N GLY A 44 13.69 -19.78 6.33
CA GLY A 44 12.68 -18.73 6.41
C GLY A 44 13.29 -17.39 6.79
N LEU A 45 12.65 -16.31 6.33
CA LEU A 45 13.05 -14.95 6.62
C LEU A 45 12.04 -14.32 7.57
N ASN A 46 12.48 -13.91 8.77
CA ASN A 46 11.60 -13.20 9.69
C ASN A 46 11.52 -11.72 9.35
N VAL A 47 10.34 -11.26 8.92
CA VAL A 47 10.09 -9.86 8.59
C VAL A 47 9.68 -9.11 9.85
N LYS A 48 10.46 -8.07 10.17
CA LYS A 48 10.23 -7.21 11.34
C LYS A 48 9.48 -5.93 10.97
N GLU A 49 9.69 -5.43 9.75
CA GLU A 49 9.21 -4.12 9.34
C GLU A 49 9.08 -4.09 7.81
N ILE A 50 7.98 -3.51 7.33
CA ILE A 50 7.77 -3.16 5.93
C ILE A 50 7.32 -1.71 5.93
N THR A 51 7.97 -0.85 5.16
CA THR A 51 7.59 0.56 5.03
C THR A 51 7.32 0.89 3.58
N TYR A 52 6.45 1.87 3.37
CA TYR A 52 6.11 2.36 2.04
C TYR A 52 6.48 3.83 1.91
N GLN A 53 6.87 4.19 0.70
CA GLN A 53 6.97 5.57 0.29
C GLN A 53 6.18 5.73 -1.00
N LEU A 54 4.94 6.22 -0.87
CA LEU A 54 4.17 6.62 -2.03
C LEU A 54 4.80 7.86 -2.66
N ARG A 55 4.88 7.84 -3.99
CA ARG A 55 5.46 8.92 -4.78
C ARG A 55 4.70 9.06 -6.08
N LYS A 56 4.53 10.30 -6.53
CA LYS A 56 4.13 10.60 -7.91
C LYS A 56 5.35 11.11 -8.66
N VAL A 57 5.76 10.38 -9.69
CA VAL A 57 6.83 10.81 -10.60
C VAL A 57 6.22 11.71 -11.68
N GLY A 58 6.79 12.88 -11.92
CA GLY A 58 6.22 13.90 -12.83
C GLY A 58 7.10 15.13 -12.96
N THR A 59 6.52 16.25 -13.42
CA THR A 59 7.24 17.49 -13.80
C THR A 59 7.58 18.41 -12.63
N GLY A 60 7.15 18.09 -11.40
CA GLY A 60 7.47 18.88 -10.21
C GLY A 60 8.88 18.65 -9.68
N ASN A 61 9.32 19.55 -8.79
CA ASN A 61 10.65 19.47 -8.16
C ASN A 61 10.74 18.47 -6.99
N THR A 62 9.61 17.92 -6.54
CA THR A 62 9.55 16.96 -5.42
C THR A 62 8.77 15.72 -5.84
N SER A 63 9.03 14.61 -5.15
CA SER A 63 8.34 13.32 -5.39
C SER A 63 7.33 12.97 -4.30
N VAL A 64 6.98 13.95 -3.45
CA VAL A 64 6.01 13.77 -2.36
C VAL A 64 4.64 13.49 -2.97
N PHE A 65 3.96 12.47 -2.45
CA PHE A 65 2.61 12.13 -2.88
C PHE A 65 1.60 13.12 -2.27
N ASP A 66 0.68 13.62 -3.09
CA ASP A 66 -0.32 14.57 -2.62
C ASP A 66 -1.45 13.81 -1.90
N PRO A 67 -1.75 14.17 -0.63
CA PRO A 67 -2.68 13.41 0.18
C PRO A 67 -4.14 13.58 -0.25
N VAL A 68 -4.47 14.59 -1.07
CA VAL A 68 -5.81 14.75 -1.65
C VAL A 68 -5.90 13.85 -2.88
N LEU A 69 -6.70 12.80 -2.81
CA LEU A 69 -6.81 11.78 -3.87
C LEU A 69 -7.85 12.12 -4.95
N GLY A 70 -8.89 12.87 -4.58
CA GLY A 70 -10.04 13.20 -5.43
C GLY A 70 -10.00 14.59 -6.06
N SER A 71 -10.79 14.77 -7.12
CA SER A 71 -11.12 16.06 -7.75
C SER A 71 -12.38 16.67 -7.15
N ALA A 72 -12.72 17.91 -7.52
CA ALA A 72 -13.93 18.61 -7.06
C ALA A 72 -15.26 17.91 -7.41
N ALA A 73 -15.26 16.84 -8.22
CA ALA A 73 -16.43 16.00 -8.47
C ALA A 73 -16.51 14.78 -7.52
N THR A 74 -15.41 14.40 -6.89
CA THR A 74 -15.30 13.21 -6.04
C THR A 74 -15.60 13.52 -4.57
N SER A 75 -16.58 12.83 -3.99
CA SER A 75 -16.93 12.94 -2.57
C SER A 75 -16.04 12.08 -1.67
N PHE A 76 -15.66 10.88 -2.13
CA PHE A 76 -14.76 9.99 -1.42
C PHE A 76 -13.79 9.31 -2.39
N ALA A 77 -12.54 9.22 -2.00
CA ALA A 77 -11.49 8.51 -2.73
C ALA A 77 -10.60 7.75 -1.76
N SER A 78 -10.09 6.60 -2.19
CA SER A 78 -9.25 5.75 -1.34
C SER A 78 -8.16 5.04 -2.11
N LEU A 79 -7.03 4.82 -1.45
CA LEU A 79 -5.92 4.02 -1.92
C LEU A 79 -5.51 3.06 -0.80
N GLN A 80 -5.30 1.81 -1.15
CA GLN A 80 -4.87 0.77 -0.22
C GLN A 80 -3.61 0.09 -0.75
N VAL A 81 -2.62 -0.07 0.13
CA VAL A 81 -1.39 -0.85 -0.10
C VAL A 81 -1.25 -1.85 1.03
N PHE A 82 -0.92 -3.09 0.72
CA PHE A 82 -0.77 -4.13 1.73
C PHE A 82 0.24 -5.17 1.30
N ALA A 83 0.91 -5.78 2.28
CA ALA A 83 1.80 -6.90 2.06
C ALA A 83 1.12 -8.21 2.47
N THR A 84 1.21 -9.22 1.61
CA THR A 84 0.64 -10.54 1.86
C THR A 84 1.49 -11.64 1.23
N THR A 85 1.38 -12.87 1.75
CA THR A 85 1.98 -14.06 1.13
C THR A 85 1.03 -14.78 0.16
N THR A 86 -0.24 -14.35 0.07
CA THR A 86 -1.23 -14.96 -0.82
C THR A 86 -2.00 -13.87 -1.54
N ALA A 87 -2.12 -13.98 -2.86
CA ALA A 87 -2.89 -13.01 -3.65
C ALA A 87 -4.38 -13.12 -3.32
N TYR A 88 -5.02 -11.98 -3.06
CA TYR A 88 -6.45 -11.83 -2.97
C TYR A 88 -7.00 -11.42 -4.33
N GLU A 89 -8.20 -11.89 -4.67
CA GLU A 89 -8.87 -11.49 -5.91
C GLU A 89 -9.35 -10.04 -5.83
N ASN A 90 -9.77 -9.61 -4.63
CA ASN A 90 -10.30 -8.27 -4.39
C ASN A 90 -9.65 -7.63 -3.15
N ALA A 91 -9.29 -6.36 -3.25
CA ALA A 91 -8.76 -5.59 -2.13
C ALA A 91 -9.79 -5.37 -1.02
N ASN A 92 -11.09 -5.42 -1.34
CA ASN A 92 -12.17 -5.30 -0.35
C ASN A 92 -12.17 -6.42 0.71
N ASP A 93 -11.56 -7.57 0.39
CA ASP A 93 -11.45 -8.70 1.32
C ASP A 93 -10.22 -8.60 2.24
N VAL A 94 -9.40 -7.56 2.06
CA VAL A 94 -8.12 -7.38 2.74
C VAL A 94 -8.25 -6.39 3.88
N GLY A 95 -8.24 -6.92 5.10
CA GLY A 95 -8.18 -6.17 6.35
C GLY A 95 -7.07 -6.66 7.27
N ILE A 96 -6.93 -6.00 8.41
CA ILE A 96 -5.89 -6.31 9.41
C ILE A 96 -6.06 -7.70 10.07
N GLY A 97 -7.25 -8.27 10.02
CA GLY A 97 -7.55 -9.62 10.51
C GLY A 97 -7.59 -10.67 9.40
N SER A 98 -7.38 -10.28 8.15
CA SER A 98 -7.39 -11.22 7.02
C SER A 98 -6.14 -12.11 7.08
N PRO A 99 -6.27 -13.39 6.70
CA PRO A 99 -5.15 -14.33 6.77
C PRO A 99 -3.98 -13.86 5.89
N ASN A 100 -2.76 -14.19 6.29
CA ASN A 100 -1.57 -13.93 5.48
C ASN A 100 -1.34 -12.44 5.14
N VAL A 101 -1.95 -11.49 5.84
CA VAL A 101 -1.69 -10.05 5.70
C VAL A 101 -0.66 -9.64 6.74
N LEU A 102 0.45 -9.07 6.29
CA LEU A 102 1.58 -8.68 7.14
C LEU A 102 1.48 -7.23 7.60
N ASN A 103 0.98 -6.36 6.73
CA ASN A 103 0.76 -4.95 7.03
C ASN A 103 -0.40 -4.40 6.17
N ASN A 104 -0.92 -3.25 6.56
CA ASN A 104 -1.95 -2.56 5.79
C ASN A 104 -1.74 -1.06 5.85
N TYR A 105 -1.83 -0.40 4.71
CA TYR A 105 -1.69 1.02 4.55
C TYR A 105 -2.87 1.55 3.75
N THR A 106 -3.63 2.49 4.31
CA THR A 106 -4.77 3.12 3.65
C THR A 106 -4.61 4.63 3.67
N MET A 107 -4.90 5.25 2.54
CA MET A 107 -5.15 6.68 2.44
C MET A 107 -6.59 6.89 1.98
N THR A 108 -7.29 7.82 2.62
CA THR A 108 -8.63 8.22 2.21
C THR A 108 -8.74 9.73 2.16
N THR A 109 -9.49 10.23 1.20
CA THR A 109 -9.89 11.63 1.10
C THR A 109 -11.40 11.69 1.06
N THR A 110 -11.98 12.43 1.99
CA THR A 110 -13.39 12.80 1.97
C THR A 110 -13.50 14.28 1.65
N ARG A 111 -14.47 14.65 0.82
CA ARG A 111 -14.85 16.03 0.56
C ARG A 111 -16.15 16.33 1.27
N GLU A 112 -16.09 17.29 2.19
CA GLU A 112 -17.25 17.83 2.87
C GLU A 112 -17.53 19.26 2.37
N GLY A 113 -18.80 19.61 2.19
CA GLY A 113 -19.21 20.95 1.75
C GLY A 113 -20.30 20.93 0.68
N ASP A 114 -21.03 22.04 0.59
CA ASP A 114 -22.14 22.20 -0.34
C ASP A 114 -21.62 22.62 -1.73
N PRO A 115 -21.83 21.80 -2.79
CA PRO A 115 -21.45 22.13 -4.15
C PRO A 115 -22.02 23.46 -4.65
N ALA A 116 -23.16 23.91 -4.10
CA ALA A 116 -23.84 25.14 -4.52
C ALA A 116 -23.16 26.43 -4.00
N THR A 117 -22.41 26.35 -2.89
CA THR A 117 -21.67 27.49 -2.32
C THR A 117 -20.19 27.49 -2.69
N GLY A 118 -19.67 26.40 -3.27
CA GLY A 118 -18.28 26.31 -3.76
C GLY A 118 -17.21 26.28 -2.67
N SER A 119 -17.60 26.11 -1.40
CA SER A 119 -16.69 25.92 -0.27
C SER A 119 -16.55 24.43 0.02
N PHE A 120 -15.34 23.90 -0.14
CA PHE A 120 -15.04 22.50 0.13
C PHE A 120 -13.96 22.38 1.19
N ILE A 121 -14.17 21.47 2.14
CA ILE A 121 -13.17 21.02 3.09
C ILE A 121 -12.74 19.63 2.65
N TRP A 122 -11.43 19.44 2.54
CA TRP A 122 -10.83 18.15 2.25
C TRP A 122 -10.34 17.54 3.55
N GLU A 123 -10.91 16.41 3.93
CA GLU A 123 -10.45 15.60 5.05
C GLU A 123 -9.63 14.45 4.51
N ASN A 124 -8.32 14.46 4.81
CA ASN A 124 -7.42 13.38 4.44
C ASN A 124 -7.09 12.56 5.69
N GLN A 125 -7.17 11.24 5.57
CA GLN A 125 -6.75 10.32 6.60
C GLN A 125 -5.74 9.33 6.05
N GLU A 126 -4.65 9.16 6.77
CA GLU A 126 -3.65 8.14 6.53
C GLU A 126 -3.66 7.16 7.70
N ARG A 127 -3.60 5.87 7.40
CA ARG A 127 -3.56 4.82 8.41
C ARG A 127 -2.58 3.75 7.99
N PHE A 128 -1.50 3.65 8.75
CA PHE A 128 -0.53 2.57 8.62
C PHE A 128 -0.68 1.60 9.77
N ARG A 129 -0.63 0.31 9.46
CA ARG A 129 -0.59 -0.81 10.39
C ARG A 129 0.57 -1.68 9.98
N GLY A 130 1.69 -1.54 10.69
CA GLY A 130 2.94 -2.21 10.34
C GLY A 130 2.96 -3.68 10.75
N VAL A 131 4.02 -4.38 10.35
CA VAL A 131 4.25 -5.77 10.80
C VAL A 131 4.37 -5.83 12.32
N TYR A 132 4.98 -4.82 12.94
CA TYR A 132 5.10 -4.72 14.40
C TYR A 132 3.74 -4.55 15.12
N ASP A 133 2.71 -4.04 14.44
CA ASP A 133 1.37 -3.89 15.02
C ASP A 133 0.56 -5.18 14.90
N LEU A 134 0.67 -5.87 13.76
CA LEU A 134 -0.15 -7.05 13.45
C LEU A 134 0.51 -8.37 13.88
N HIS A 135 1.84 -8.42 13.84
CA HIS A 135 2.69 -9.58 14.13
C HIS A 135 3.86 -9.15 15.02
N PRO A 136 3.62 -8.86 16.31
CA PRO A 136 4.62 -8.26 17.20
C PRO A 136 5.90 -9.10 17.38
N ASP A 137 5.80 -10.42 17.25
CA ASP A 137 6.94 -11.35 17.32
C ASP A 137 7.69 -11.47 15.97
N GLY A 138 7.22 -10.77 14.94
CA GLY A 138 7.65 -10.90 13.55
C GLY A 138 6.83 -11.94 12.78
N TYR A 139 6.83 -11.82 11.46
CA TYR A 139 6.18 -12.79 10.57
C TYR A 139 7.25 -13.55 9.77
N THR A 140 7.26 -14.88 9.94
CA THR A 140 8.22 -15.74 9.22
C THR A 140 7.69 -16.03 7.83
N LEU A 141 8.41 -15.55 6.82
CA LEU A 141 8.16 -15.85 5.42
C LEU A 141 8.87 -17.12 5.01
N VAL A 142 8.14 -17.98 4.30
CA VAL A 142 8.65 -19.18 3.63
C VAL A 142 8.39 -19.16 2.11
N THR A 143 7.84 -18.05 1.62
CA THR A 143 7.50 -17.79 0.22
C THR A 143 7.84 -16.34 -0.12
N ASP A 144 7.70 -16.00 -1.39
CA ASP A 144 7.72 -14.62 -1.87
C ASP A 144 6.72 -13.73 -1.12
N LEU A 145 7.04 -12.43 -1.13
CA LEU A 145 6.18 -11.40 -0.57
C LEU A 145 5.47 -10.65 -1.70
N LEU A 146 4.15 -10.53 -1.60
CA LEU A 146 3.32 -9.79 -2.54
C LEU A 146 2.95 -8.44 -1.94
N ILE A 147 3.11 -7.38 -2.72
CA ILE A 147 2.66 -6.03 -2.39
C ILE A 147 1.45 -5.71 -3.26
N GLY A 148 0.27 -5.80 -2.67
CA GLY A 148 -1.00 -5.44 -3.31
C GLY A 148 -1.22 -3.93 -3.28
N VAL A 149 -1.69 -3.38 -4.39
CA VAL A 149 -2.12 -1.98 -4.51
C VAL A 149 -3.47 -1.94 -5.20
N ALA A 150 -4.40 -1.18 -4.64
CA ALA A 150 -5.70 -0.89 -5.23
C ALA A 150 -6.09 0.58 -4.97
N SER A 151 -6.94 1.13 -5.84
CA SER A 151 -7.49 2.46 -5.65
C SER A 151 -8.91 2.57 -6.16
N GLU A 152 -9.64 3.51 -5.57
CA GLU A 152 -11.03 3.82 -5.87
C GLU A 152 -11.17 5.34 -5.92
N ASN A 153 -11.71 5.87 -7.02
CA ASN A 153 -12.01 7.27 -7.26
C ASN A 153 -10.83 8.24 -7.06
N CYS A 154 -9.58 7.81 -7.28
CA CYS A 154 -8.38 8.67 -7.23
C CYS A 154 -8.29 9.62 -8.45
N THR A 155 -9.36 10.38 -8.67
CA THR A 155 -9.62 11.17 -9.88
C THR A 155 -8.66 12.34 -10.07
N LYS A 156 -7.95 12.79 -9.03
CA LYS A 156 -6.93 13.83 -9.17
C LYS A 156 -5.77 13.41 -10.08
N TYR A 157 -5.56 12.10 -10.20
CA TYR A 157 -4.44 11.52 -10.92
C TYR A 157 -4.83 10.89 -12.25
N ILE A 158 -6.05 11.13 -12.72
CA ILE A 158 -6.44 10.79 -14.10
C ILE A 158 -5.56 11.61 -15.05
N ASN A 159 -5.08 10.97 -16.11
CA ASN A 159 -4.39 11.68 -17.19
C ASN A 159 -5.39 12.43 -18.05
#